data_AF-A0A9N8ZR06-F1
#
_entry.id   AF-A0A9N8ZR06-F1
#
_cell.length_a   1.000
_cell.length_b   1.000
_cell.length_c   1.000
_cell.angle_alpha   90.00
_cell.angle_beta   90.00
_cell.angle_gamma   90.00
#
_symmetry.space_group_name_H-M   'P 1'
#
loop_
_entity.id
_entity.type
_entity.pdbx_description
1 polymer ?
#
loop_
_entity_poly.entity_id
_entity_poly.type
_entity_poly.pdbx_seq_one_letter_code
_entity_poly.pdbx_strand_id
1 'polypeptide(L)'
;NFQLSSENEVREMAHSVLTGLTWLHKNGYVHRDIRISNVVFVPNIRNYRYALIDFEHGSADGLEASERLMDWDGATLMSNNKYTSQSDLYQFGKMLRNLNIVNSEVGKKFLDDLRNKSVDTSNILDHAWFR
;
A
#
# COMPACT_ATOMS: atom_id res chain seq x y z
N ASN A 1 -10.85 9.99 16.48
CA ASN A 1 -11.31 9.12 15.40
C ASN A 1 -11.05 9.79 14.07
N PHE A 2 -9.96 9.39 13.42
CA PHE A 2 -9.69 9.81 12.04
C PHE A 2 -10.59 8.99 11.12
N GLN A 3 -11.32 9.65 10.21
CA GLN A 3 -12.17 8.98 9.24
C GLN A 3 -11.91 9.60 7.86
N LEU A 4 -11.53 8.77 6.90
CA LEU A 4 -11.43 9.15 5.49
C LEU A 4 -12.85 9.33 4.95
N SER A 5 -13.13 10.49 4.35
CA SER A 5 -14.46 10.84 3.84
C SER A 5 -14.47 11.23 2.36
N SER A 6 -13.29 11.53 1.79
CA SER A 6 -13.15 11.95 0.40
C SER A 6 -11.97 11.30 -0.31
N GLU A 7 -12.02 11.24 -1.64
CA GLU A 7 -10.93 10.72 -2.45
C GLU A 7 -9.63 11.53 -2.26
N ASN A 8 -9.73 12.84 -2.00
CA ASN A 8 -8.56 13.68 -1.72
C ASN A 8 -7.86 13.25 -0.43
N GLU A 9 -8.61 12.98 0.64
CA GLU A 9 -8.03 12.49 1.91
C GLU A 9 -7.39 11.10 1.73
N VAL A 10 -8.02 10.23 0.94
CA VAL A 10 -7.46 8.91 0.61
C VAL A 10 -6.19 9.05 -0.21
N ARG A 11 -6.13 9.99 -1.16
CA ARG A 11 -4.94 10.29 -1.95
C ARG A 11 -3.80 10.83 -1.09
N GLU A 12 -4.07 11.72 -0.15
CA GLU A 12 -3.06 12.23 0.80
C GLU A 12 -2.50 11.13 1.70
N MET A 13 -3.38 10.26 2.20
CA MET A 13 -2.97 9.06 2.95
C MET A 13 -2.11 8.15 2.08
N ALA A 14 -2.54 7.89 0.84
CA ALA A 14 -1.80 7.04 -0.07
C ALA A 14 -0.43 7.60 -0.41
N HIS A 15 -0.33 8.91 -0.69
CA HIS A 15 0.94 9.57 -0.90
C HIS A 15 1.89 9.37 0.29
N SER A 16 1.37 9.53 1.51
CA SER A 16 2.15 9.38 2.74
C SER A 16 2.66 7.95 2.94
N VAL A 17 1.77 6.96 2.84
CA VAL A 17 2.09 5.53 3.02
C VAL A 17 3.02 5.03 1.92
N LEU A 18 2.77 5.39 0.66
CA LEU A 18 3.60 4.97 -0.48
C LEU A 18 4.99 5.59 -0.45
N THR A 19 5.15 6.79 0.11
CA THR A 19 6.48 7.36 0.35
C THR A 19 7.28 6.46 1.32
N GLY A 20 6.65 6.01 2.40
CA GLY A 20 7.27 5.10 3.36
C GLY A 20 7.58 3.73 2.75
N LEU A 21 6.62 3.14 2.01
CA LEU A 21 6.82 1.86 1.33
C LEU A 21 7.93 1.95 0.26
N THR A 22 7.98 3.02 -0.52
CA THR A 22 9.05 3.22 -1.51
C THR A 22 10.42 3.22 -0.86
N TRP A 23 10.56 3.87 0.31
CA TRP A 23 11.81 3.85 1.06
C TRP A 23 12.13 2.46 1.59
N LEU A 24 11.15 1.75 2.14
CA LEU A 24 11.31 0.39 2.66
C LEU A 24 11.74 -0.59 1.55
N HIS A 25 11.02 -0.60 0.43
CA HIS A 25 11.26 -1.47 -0.73
C HIS A 25 12.63 -1.21 -1.36
N LYS A 26 13.06 0.05 -1.45
CA LYS A 26 14.40 0.42 -1.93
C LYS A 26 15.52 -0.18 -1.07
N ASN A 27 15.26 -0.46 0.20
CA ASN A 27 16.20 -1.09 1.11
C ASN A 27 16.04 -2.63 1.18
N GLY A 28 15.24 -3.23 0.30
CA GLY A 28 15.09 -4.68 0.19
C GLY A 28 14.18 -5.30 1.25
N TYR A 29 13.29 -4.53 1.85
CA TYR A 29 12.34 -4.99 2.86
C TYR A 29 10.90 -4.83 2.40
N VAL A 30 10.01 -5.65 2.96
CA VAL A 30 8.56 -5.63 2.74
C VAL A 30 7.83 -5.60 4.08
N HIS A 31 6.64 -5.00 4.12
CA HIS A 31 5.84 -4.83 5.33
C HIS A 31 5.00 -6.07 5.68
N ARG A 32 4.41 -6.71 4.65
CA ARG A 32 3.58 -7.93 4.76
C ARG A 32 2.19 -7.76 5.34
N ASP A 33 1.99 -6.89 6.32
CA ASP A 33 0.67 -6.62 6.93
C ASP A 33 0.06 -5.26 6.54
N ILE A 34 -0.25 -5.10 5.25
CA ILE A 34 -0.87 -3.87 4.73
C ILE A 34 -2.39 -3.90 4.95
N ARG A 35 -2.86 -3.06 5.88
CA ARG A 35 -4.28 -2.93 6.26
C ARG A 35 -4.56 -1.58 6.90
N ILE A 36 -5.83 -1.13 6.85
CA ILE A 36 -6.20 0.22 7.29
C ILE A 36 -5.98 0.44 8.79
N SER A 37 -6.09 -0.60 9.61
CA SER A 37 -5.83 -0.51 11.05
C SER A 37 -4.36 -0.23 11.38
N ASN A 38 -3.45 -0.50 10.43
CA ASN A 38 -2.02 -0.25 10.58
C ASN A 38 -1.63 1.11 9.97
N VAL A 39 -2.60 1.94 9.58
CA VAL A 39 -2.36 3.31 9.12
C VAL A 39 -2.83 4.28 10.19
N VAL A 40 -1.90 5.09 10.72
CA VAL A 40 -2.19 6.09 11.74
C VAL A 40 -2.08 7.49 11.19
N PHE A 41 -3.01 8.37 11.59
CA PHE A 41 -2.90 9.80 11.36
C PHE A 41 -2.04 10.46 12.44
N VAL A 42 -1.06 11.24 12.03
CA VAL A 42 -0.15 11.97 12.92
C VAL A 42 -0.53 13.45 12.93
N PRO A 43 -1.15 13.96 14.02
CA PRO A 43 -1.57 15.35 14.10
C PRO A 43 -0.37 16.30 14.13
N ASN A 44 -0.60 17.57 13.76
CA ASN A 44 0.39 18.66 13.78
C ASN A 44 1.59 18.49 12.83
N ILE A 45 1.58 17.49 11.96
CA ILE A 45 2.50 17.37 10.84
C ILE A 45 1.88 18.03 9.59
N ARG A 46 2.67 18.78 8.81
CA ARG A 46 2.20 19.42 7.56
C ARG A 46 2.18 18.47 6.36
N ASN A 47 3.25 17.69 6.19
CA ASN A 47 3.44 16.77 5.06
C ASN A 47 3.61 15.35 5.58
N TYR A 48 3.11 14.34 4.85
CA TYR A 48 3.23 12.94 5.27
C TYR A 48 2.52 12.65 6.60
N ARG A 49 1.26 13.08 6.70
CA ARG A 49 0.45 13.00 7.94
C ARG A 49 -0.03 11.60 8.28
N TYR A 50 0.36 10.60 7.51
CA TYR A 50 -0.02 9.21 7.73
C TYR A 50 1.22 8.34 7.75
N ALA A 51 1.28 7.45 8.73
CA ALA A 51 2.34 6.46 8.86
C ALA A 51 1.73 5.06 8.81
N LEU A 52 2.40 4.19 8.05
CA LEU A 52 2.20 2.75 8.16
C LEU A 52 3.01 2.26 9.37
N ILE A 53 2.33 1.60 10.30
CA ILE A 53 2.90 1.06 11.54
C ILE A 53 2.82 -0.47 11.54
N ASP A 54 3.33 -1.06 12.61
CA ASP A 54 3.24 -2.50 12.87
C ASP A 54 4.09 -3.37 11.94
N PHE A 55 5.40 -3.27 12.12
CA PHE A 55 6.40 -3.96 11.30
C PHE A 55 6.73 -5.37 11.80
N GLU A 56 5.90 -5.98 12.66
CA GLU A 56 6.21 -7.26 13.32
C GLU A 56 6.37 -8.42 12.32
N HIS A 57 5.62 -8.38 11.21
CA HIS A 57 5.68 -9.37 10.14
C HIS A 57 6.65 -9.00 9.01
N GLY A 58 7.32 -7.84 9.12
CA GLY A 58 8.22 -7.34 8.09
C GLY A 58 9.39 -8.30 7.84
N SER A 59 9.84 -8.37 6.59
CA SER A 59 10.93 -9.28 6.21
C SER A 59 11.70 -8.76 4.99
N ALA A 60 12.76 -9.47 4.61
CA ALA A 60 13.41 -9.21 3.33
C ALA A 60 12.46 -9.52 2.15
N ASP A 61 12.59 -8.75 1.07
CA ASP A 61 11.85 -8.91 -0.18
C ASP A 61 12.17 -10.26 -0.84
N GLY A 62 11.14 -10.96 -1.33
CA GLY A 62 11.29 -12.20 -2.08
C GLY A 62 11.53 -13.45 -1.24
N LEU A 63 11.32 -13.38 0.07
CA LEU A 63 11.30 -14.58 0.92
C LEU A 63 10.01 -15.37 0.74
N GLU A 64 10.13 -16.69 0.87
CA GLU A 64 8.98 -17.58 0.89
C GLU A 64 8.13 -17.30 2.14
N ALA A 65 6.82 -17.15 1.95
CA ALA A 65 5.91 -16.90 3.05
C ALA A 65 5.68 -18.19 3.86
N SER A 66 6.15 -18.20 5.10
CA SER A 66 5.93 -19.30 6.06
C SER A 66 4.51 -19.35 6.62
N GLU A 67 3.77 -18.26 6.49
CA GLU A 67 2.41 -18.10 7.00
C GLU A 67 1.60 -17.21 6.07
N ARG A 68 0.26 -17.30 6.17
CA ARG A 68 -0.68 -16.39 5.50
C ARG A 68 -1.35 -15.51 6.54
N LEU A 69 -1.25 -14.19 6.37
CA LEU A 69 -1.92 -13.24 7.25
C LEU A 69 -3.39 -13.05 6.86
N MET A 70 -4.18 -12.51 7.79
CA MET A 70 -5.65 -12.46 7.72
C MET A 70 -6.19 -11.88 6.41
N ASP A 71 -5.61 -10.78 5.91
CA ASP A 71 -6.11 -10.07 4.72
C ASP A 71 -5.50 -10.56 3.40
N TRP A 72 -4.70 -11.63 3.41
CA TRP A 72 -4.11 -12.17 2.19
C TRP A 72 -5.11 -13.03 1.41
N ASP A 73 -5.05 -12.96 0.09
CA ASP A 73 -5.86 -13.79 -0.81
C ASP A 73 -5.00 -14.50 -1.88
N GLY A 74 -5.66 -15.16 -2.83
CA GLY A 74 -4.99 -15.94 -3.88
C GLY A 74 -4.07 -15.12 -4.78
N ALA A 75 -4.21 -13.79 -4.83
CA ALA A 75 -3.41 -12.91 -5.65
C ALA A 75 -2.34 -12.13 -4.86
N THR A 76 -2.31 -12.22 -3.52
CA THR A 76 -1.28 -11.56 -2.71
C THR A 76 0.13 -12.04 -3.05
N LEU A 77 0.37 -13.35 -3.06
CA LEU A 77 1.70 -13.93 -3.26
C LEU A 77 2.11 -13.99 -4.74
N MET A 78 3.41 -14.05 -4.99
CA MET A 78 3.96 -14.32 -6.32
C MET A 78 3.98 -15.82 -6.61
N SER A 79 4.21 -16.20 -7.87
CA SER A 79 4.47 -17.60 -8.24
C SER A 79 5.66 -18.12 -7.46
N ASN A 80 5.55 -19.27 -6.77
CA ASN A 80 6.49 -19.87 -5.78
C ASN A 80 6.30 -19.49 -4.31
N ASN A 81 5.12 -18.96 -3.92
CA ASN A 81 4.79 -18.66 -2.53
C ASN A 81 5.66 -17.55 -1.89
N LYS A 82 6.35 -16.75 -2.70
CA LYS A 82 7.11 -15.58 -2.22
C LYS A 82 6.23 -14.36 -2.00
N TYR A 83 6.54 -13.63 -0.93
CA TYR A 83 6.02 -12.29 -0.70
C TYR A 83 7.02 -11.26 -1.21
N THR A 84 6.57 -10.26 -1.95
CA THR A 84 7.45 -9.23 -2.51
C THR A 84 6.97 -7.80 -2.28
N SER A 85 7.79 -6.82 -2.64
CA SER A 85 7.37 -5.41 -2.71
C SER A 85 6.08 -5.22 -3.50
N GLN A 86 5.89 -6.03 -4.55
CA GLN A 86 4.68 -6.03 -5.36
C GLN A 86 3.46 -6.63 -4.64
N SER A 87 3.68 -7.53 -3.66
CA SER A 87 2.64 -8.03 -2.77
C SER A 87 2.16 -6.94 -1.79
N ASP A 88 3.05 -6.11 -1.24
CA ASP A 88 2.67 -4.95 -0.43
C ASP A 88 1.79 -3.99 -1.25
N LEU A 89 2.23 -3.66 -2.48
CA LEU A 89 1.47 -2.77 -3.38
C LEU A 89 0.11 -3.35 -3.77
N TYR A 90 0.03 -4.67 -4.00
CA TYR A 90 -1.24 -5.36 -4.25
C TYR A 90 -2.19 -5.19 -3.06
N GLN A 91 -1.71 -5.51 -1.84
CA GLN A 91 -2.52 -5.40 -0.62
C GLN A 91 -2.92 -3.95 -0.34
N PHE A 92 -2.04 -2.99 -0.66
CA PHE A 92 -2.34 -1.56 -0.57
C PHE A 92 -3.48 -1.16 -1.52
N GLY A 93 -3.42 -1.58 -2.79
CA GLY A 93 -4.49 -1.34 -3.76
C GLY A 93 -5.82 -1.98 -3.36
N LYS A 94 -5.77 -3.21 -2.82
CA LYS A 94 -6.93 -3.91 -2.26
C LYS A 94 -7.53 -3.16 -1.07
N MET A 95 -6.69 -2.72 -0.12
CA MET A 95 -7.11 -1.92 1.03
C MET A 95 -7.84 -0.65 0.59
N LEU A 96 -7.26 0.12 -0.34
CA LEU A 96 -7.89 1.33 -0.88
C LEU A 96 -9.20 1.06 -1.60
N ARG A 97 -9.29 -0.04 -2.36
CA ARG A 97 -10.52 -0.44 -3.05
C ARG A 97 -11.64 -0.74 -2.05
N ASN A 98 -11.32 -1.41 -0.95
CA ASN A 98 -12.28 -1.77 0.09
C ASN A 98 -12.85 -0.57 0.85
N LEU A 99 -12.16 0.59 0.82
CA LEU A 99 -12.70 1.83 1.38
C LEU A 99 -13.91 2.35 0.58
N ASN A 100 -14.06 1.97 -0.70
CA ASN A 100 -15.12 2.44 -1.60
C ASN A 100 -15.22 3.97 -1.75
N ILE A 101 -14.12 4.69 -1.49
CA ILE A 101 -14.04 6.17 -1.57
C ILE A 101 -13.43 6.65 -2.89
N VAL A 102 -12.47 5.92 -3.47
CA VAL A 102 -11.78 6.28 -4.72
C VAL A 102 -12.67 5.95 -5.91
N ASN A 103 -13.19 6.98 -6.57
CA ASN A 103 -14.24 6.84 -7.59
C ASN A 103 -13.89 7.46 -8.94
N SER A 104 -12.92 8.37 -8.98
CA SER A 104 -12.41 8.94 -10.23
C SER A 104 -11.86 7.85 -11.16
N GLU A 105 -11.94 8.08 -12.47
CA GLU A 105 -11.40 7.14 -13.47
C GLU A 105 -9.89 6.94 -13.28
N VAL A 106 -9.14 8.03 -13.06
CA VAL A 106 -7.70 8.00 -12.82
C VAL A 106 -7.35 7.26 -11.53
N GLY A 107 -8.15 7.45 -10.47
CA GLY A 107 -7.98 6.72 -9.21
C GLY A 107 -8.29 5.24 -9.34
N LYS A 108 -9.37 4.88 -10.04
CA LYS A 108 -9.69 3.46 -10.32
C LYS A 108 -8.60 2.80 -11.13
N LYS A 109 -8.06 3.47 -12.15
CA LYS A 109 -6.91 3.00 -12.92
C LYS A 109 -5.69 2.75 -12.02
N PHE A 110 -5.38 3.68 -11.12
CA PHE A 110 -4.27 3.49 -10.16
C PHE A 110 -4.46 2.22 -9.32
N LEU A 111 -5.67 2.01 -8.76
CA LEU A 111 -5.97 0.83 -7.96
C LEU A 111 -5.87 -0.47 -8.76
N ASP A 112 -6.30 -0.44 -10.02
CA ASP A 112 -6.21 -1.59 -10.91
C ASP A 112 -4.76 -1.89 -11.27
N ASP A 113 -3.92 -0.88 -11.54
CA ASP A 113 -2.50 -1.07 -11.82
C ASP A 113 -1.77 -1.70 -10.60
N LEU A 114 -2.09 -1.26 -9.38
CA LEU A 114 -1.56 -1.86 -8.13
C LEU A 114 -1.97 -3.33 -8.00
N ARG A 115 -3.25 -3.64 -8.21
CA ARG A 115 -3.80 -4.99 -8.08
C ARG A 115 -3.38 -5.93 -9.19
N ASN A 116 -3.09 -5.41 -10.38
CA ASN A 116 -2.52 -6.14 -11.50
C ASN A 116 -1.01 -6.33 -11.37
N LYS A 117 -0.39 -5.79 -10.32
CA LYS A 117 1.03 -5.92 -10.05
C LYS A 117 1.90 -5.35 -11.20
N SER A 118 1.39 -4.32 -11.87
CA SER A 118 2.00 -3.73 -13.08
C SER A 118 2.65 -2.37 -12.83
N VAL A 119 2.63 -1.88 -11.59
CA VAL A 119 3.25 -0.60 -11.23
C VAL A 119 4.72 -0.77 -10.95
N ASP A 120 5.54 0.08 -11.55
CA ASP A 120 6.95 0.22 -11.17
C ASP A 120 7.05 0.88 -9.79
N THR A 121 7.56 0.12 -8.81
CA THR A 121 7.80 0.59 -7.43
C THR A 121 8.66 1.86 -7.36
N SER A 122 9.55 2.10 -8.34
CA SER A 122 10.48 3.24 -8.32
C SER A 122 9.81 4.57 -8.67
N ASN A 123 8.67 4.54 -9.38
CA ASN A 123 8.00 5.72 -9.93
C ASN A 123 6.50 5.78 -9.54
N ILE A 124 6.11 5.06 -8.48
CA ILE A 124 4.69 4.92 -8.10
C ILE A 124 3.99 6.26 -7.82
N LEU A 125 4.72 7.24 -7.29
CA LEU A 125 4.19 8.58 -6.99
C LEU A 125 4.08 9.48 -8.24
N ASP A 126 4.66 9.10 -9.38
CA ASP A 126 4.54 9.84 -10.64
C ASP A 126 3.21 9.57 -11.36
N HIS A 127 2.45 8.59 -10.89
CA HIS A 127 1.15 8.22 -11.45
C HIS A 127 0.21 9.42 -11.48
N ALA A 128 -0.58 9.54 -12.55
CA ALA A 128 -1.48 10.69 -12.78
C ALA A 128 -2.50 10.93 -11.66
N TRP A 129 -2.77 9.93 -10.82
CA TRP A 129 -3.65 10.08 -9.66
C TRP A 129 -3.08 11.00 -8.57
N PHE A 130 -1.76 11.23 -8.53
CA PHE A 130 -1.10 12.11 -7.57
C PHE A 130 -0.82 13.53 -8.10
N ARG A 131 -1.17 13.81 -9.36
CA ARG A 131 -1.05 15.13 -10.00
C ARG A 131 -2.36 15.90 -9.88
#